data_AF-A0A653Q2U7-F1
#
_entry.id   AF-A0A653Q2U7-F1
#
_cell.length_a   1.000
_cell.length_b   1.000
_cell.length_c   1.000
_cell.angle_alpha   90.00
_cell.angle_beta   90.00
_cell.angle_gamma   90.00
#
_symmetry.space_group_name_H-M   'P 1'
#
loop_
_entity.id
_entity.type
_entity.pdbx_description
1 polymer ?
#
loop_
_entity_poly.entity_id
_entity_poly.type
_entity_poly.pdbx_seq_one_letter_code
_entity_poly.pdbx_strand_id
1 'polypeptide(L)'
;MVRPGDVVQVGDRDTEWPAFVFVTASHGTGWVPARHLDVDGSVGVVRAGYDTTELPAVTGDTVDVVEDDPESGWSWCRNADGREGWIPHRVLTVE
;
A
#
# COMPACT_ATOMS: atom_id res chain seq x y z
N MET A 1 -4.51 -6.49 3.61
CA MET A 1 -3.76 -6.36 4.88
C MET A 1 -2.81 -7.52 5.13
N VAL A 2 -1.55 -7.20 5.43
CA VAL A 2 -0.57 -8.06 6.11
C VAL A 2 -0.18 -7.44 7.46
N ARG A 3 0.31 -8.24 8.42
CA ARG A 3 0.68 -7.81 9.78
C ARG A 3 2.10 -8.21 10.15
N PRO A 4 2.76 -7.50 11.08
CA PRO A 4 4.08 -7.89 11.56
C PRO A 4 4.11 -9.35 12.04
N GLY A 5 5.11 -10.10 11.58
CA GLY A 5 5.28 -11.52 11.85
C GLY A 5 4.65 -12.46 10.81
N ASP A 6 3.80 -11.96 9.91
CA ASP A 6 3.28 -12.77 8.80
C ASP A 6 4.43 -13.22 7.90
N VAL A 7 4.40 -14.49 7.50
CA VAL A 7 5.32 -15.06 6.51
C VAL A 7 4.62 -15.09 5.16
N VAL A 8 5.22 -14.47 4.16
CA VAL A 8 4.66 -14.32 2.81
C VAL A 8 5.63 -14.84 1.76
N GLN A 9 5.12 -15.31 0.63
CA GLN A 9 5.92 -15.47 -0.58
C GLN A 9 6.06 -14.12 -1.26
N VAL A 10 7.28 -13.76 -1.66
CA VAL A 10 7.60 -12.53 -2.37
C VAL A 10 7.79 -12.85 -3.85
N GLY A 11 6.97 -12.21 -4.69
CA GLY A 11 6.99 -12.34 -6.13
C GLY A 11 7.62 -11.13 -6.81
N ASP A 12 7.03 -10.72 -7.94
CA ASP A 12 7.58 -9.69 -8.80
C ASP A 12 7.60 -8.30 -8.15
N ARG A 13 8.53 -7.47 -8.62
CA ARG A 13 8.57 -6.03 -8.35
C ARG A 13 7.61 -5.32 -9.29
N ASP A 14 6.82 -4.38 -8.79
CA ASP A 14 5.98 -3.54 -9.64
C ASP A 14 6.87 -2.60 -10.48
N THR A 15 6.56 -2.44 -11.77
CA THR A 15 7.33 -1.60 -12.69
C THR A 15 6.80 -0.16 -12.77
N GLU A 16 5.52 0.06 -12.47
CA GLU A 16 4.92 1.39 -12.36
C GLU A 16 5.14 1.98 -10.96
N TRP A 17 5.12 1.12 -9.93
CA TRP A 17 5.31 1.50 -8.53
C TRP A 17 6.51 0.78 -7.90
N PRO A 18 7.76 1.18 -8.20
CA PRO A 18 8.95 0.42 -7.81
C PRO A 18 9.16 0.25 -6.31
N ALA A 19 8.43 0.95 -5.44
CA ALA A 19 8.45 0.71 -4.01
C ALA A 19 7.80 -0.64 -3.62
N PHE A 20 6.94 -1.21 -4.47
CA PHE A 20 6.12 -2.37 -4.15
C PHE A 20 6.66 -3.69 -4.72
N VAL A 21 6.35 -4.77 -3.99
CA VAL A 21 6.49 -6.16 -4.45
C VAL A 21 5.17 -6.89 -4.26
N PHE A 22 4.88 -7.84 -5.14
CA PHE A 22 3.68 -8.66 -5.03
C PHE A 22 3.93 -9.72 -3.96
N VAL A 23 3.05 -9.80 -2.98
CA VAL A 23 3.13 -10.81 -1.92
C VAL A 23 1.95 -11.77 -1.98
N THR A 24 2.22 -13.03 -1.66
CA THR A 24 1.19 -14.05 -1.40
C THR A 24 1.28 -14.49 0.05
N ALA A 25 0.25 -14.15 0.82
CA ALA A 25 0.05 -14.59 2.20
C ALA A 25 -0.98 -15.73 2.25
N SER A 26 -1.13 -16.38 3.41
CA SER A 26 -2.12 -17.45 3.60
C SER A 26 -3.57 -17.00 3.41
N HIS A 27 -3.85 -15.71 3.58
CA HIS A 27 -5.18 -15.10 3.53
C HIS A 27 -5.43 -14.26 2.27
N GLY A 28 -4.50 -14.25 1.30
CA GLY A 28 -4.69 -13.48 0.07
C GLY A 28 -3.38 -12.96 -0.53
N THR A 29 -3.52 -12.07 -1.51
CA THR A 29 -2.41 -11.47 -2.24
C THR A 29 -2.55 -9.96 -2.30
N GLY A 30 -1.45 -9.27 -2.58
CA GLY A 30 -1.47 -7.81 -2.78
C GLY A 30 -0.08 -7.22 -2.96
N TRP A 31 -0.05 -5.94 -3.32
CA TRP A 31 1.19 -5.16 -3.41
C TRP A 31 1.52 -4.54 -2.06
N VAL A 32 2.73 -4.80 -1.57
CA VAL A 32 3.22 -4.28 -0.28
C VAL A 32 4.54 -3.54 -0.52
N PRO A 33 4.78 -2.37 0.09
CA PRO A 33 6.06 -1.71 -0.05
C PRO A 33 7.17 -2.62 0.48
N ALA A 34 8.20 -2.89 -0.33
CA ALA A 34 9.20 -3.90 0.01
C ALA A 34 9.97 -3.57 1.31
N ARG A 35 10.06 -2.29 1.68
CA ARG A 35 10.64 -1.82 2.95
C ARG A 35 9.88 -2.32 4.19
N HIS A 36 8.65 -2.84 4.03
CA HIS A 36 7.87 -3.45 5.10
C HIS A 36 8.25 -4.92 5.33
N LEU A 37 9.08 -5.51 4.46
CA LEU A 37 9.43 -6.92 4.48
C LEU A 37 10.92 -7.10 4.79
N ASP A 38 11.22 -8.12 5.58
CA ASP A 38 12.56 -8.69 5.68
C ASP A 38 12.59 -9.94 4.79
N VAL A 39 13.34 -9.89 3.68
CA VAL A 39 13.26 -10.87 2.59
C VAL A 39 14.52 -11.74 2.52
N ASP A 40 14.30 -13.06 2.47
CA ASP A 40 15.32 -14.08 2.21
C ASP A 40 14.89 -14.95 1.02
N GLY A 41 15.53 -14.75 -0.13
CA GLY A 41 15.15 -15.39 -1.39
C GLY A 41 13.74 -15.02 -1.82
N SER A 42 12.84 -16.01 -1.91
CA SER A 42 11.44 -15.83 -2.29
C SER A 42 10.46 -15.77 -1.10
N VAL A 43 10.98 -15.72 0.13
CA VAL A 43 10.18 -15.68 1.36
C VAL A 43 10.47 -14.38 2.10
N GLY A 44 9.42 -13.73 2.61
CA GLY A 44 9.53 -12.52 3.41
C GLY A 44 8.81 -12.65 4.75
N VAL A 45 9.36 -12.01 5.79
CA VAL A 45 8.69 -11.77 7.06
C VAL A 45 8.26 -10.31 7.12
N VAL A 46 6.97 -10.08 7.34
CA VAL A 46 6.42 -8.74 7.46
C VAL A 46 6.93 -8.10 8.75
N ARG A 47 7.51 -6.91 8.67
CA ARG A 47 8.05 -6.12 9.79
C ARG A 47 7.13 -4.97 10.17
N ALA A 48 6.48 -4.38 9.17
CA ALA A 48 5.45 -3.36 9.33
C ALA A 48 4.18 -3.83 8.63
N GLY A 49 3.03 -3.67 9.29
CA GLY A 49 1.75 -4.03 8.69
C GLY A 49 1.40 -3.07 7.56
N TYR A 50 0.69 -3.57 6.56
CA TYR A 50 0.25 -2.77 5.42
C TYR A 50 -1.15 -3.22 5.01
N ASP A 51 -2.09 -2.28 5.00
CA ASP A 51 -3.38 -2.52 4.36
C ASP A 51 -3.30 -2.15 2.88
N THR A 52 -3.83 -3.02 2.03
CA THR A 52 -3.74 -2.89 0.57
C THR A 52 -5.01 -2.27 -0.02
N THR A 53 -5.89 -1.73 0.83
CA THR A 53 -7.15 -1.11 0.42
C THR A 53 -6.87 0.17 -0.34
N GLU A 54 -7.31 0.25 -1.59
CA GLU A 54 -7.34 1.49 -2.36
C GLU A 54 -8.67 2.21 -2.14
N LEU A 55 -8.64 3.54 -2.14
CA LEU A 55 -9.86 4.34 -2.05
C LEU A 55 -10.28 4.81 -3.46
N PRO A 56 -11.44 4.36 -3.98
CA PRO A 56 -11.97 4.89 -5.23
C PRO A 56 -12.29 6.37 -5.08
N ALA A 57 -11.76 7.19 -5.99
CA ALA A 57 -12.00 8.62 -6.06
C ALA A 57 -12.19 9.06 -7.52
N VAL A 58 -12.91 10.16 -7.72
CA VAL A 58 -13.05 10.85 -9.00
C VAL A 58 -12.50 12.27 -8.91
N THR A 59 -12.11 12.85 -10.06
CA THR A 59 -11.63 14.24 -10.10
C THR A 59 -12.68 15.19 -9.52
N GLY A 60 -12.26 16.01 -8.57
CA GLY A 60 -13.12 16.95 -7.85
C GLY A 60 -13.58 16.45 -6.48
N ASP A 61 -13.33 15.19 -6.13
CA ASP A 61 -13.52 14.72 -4.75
C ASP A 61 -12.50 15.37 -3.81
N THR A 62 -12.97 15.84 -2.66
CA THR A 62 -12.11 16.26 -1.55
C THR A 62 -11.92 15.09 -0.58
N VAL A 63 -10.67 14.85 -0.19
CA VAL A 63 -10.30 13.82 0.78
C VAL A 63 -9.37 14.40 1.84
N ASP A 64 -9.43 13.85 3.06
CA ASP A 64 -8.44 14.15 4.09
C ASP A 64 -7.27 13.18 3.96
N VAL A 65 -6.04 13.68 3.91
CA VAL A 65 -4.84 12.84 4.06
C VAL A 65 -4.68 12.49 5.53
N VAL A 66 -4.75 11.19 5.84
CA VAL A 66 -4.61 10.65 7.20
C VAL A 66 -3.16 10.23 7.45
N GLU A 67 -2.51 9.64 6.44
CA GLU A 67 -1.10 9.27 6.44
C GLU A 67 -0.52 9.52 5.05
N ASP A 68 0.71 10.01 4.98
CA ASP A 68 1.43 10.25 3.73
C ASP A 68 2.65 9.31 3.64
N ASP A 69 2.82 8.64 2.51
CA ASP A 69 3.99 7.78 2.23
C ASP A 69 4.66 8.20 0.91
N PRO A 70 5.52 9.24 0.96
CA PRO A 70 6.22 9.73 -0.23
C PRO A 70 7.25 8.74 -0.79
N GLU A 71 7.70 7.75 -0.02
CA GLU A 71 8.62 6.72 -0.51
C GLU A 71 7.89 5.74 -1.45
N SER A 72 6.60 5.47 -1.20
CA SER A 72 5.77 4.69 -2.11
C SER A 72 5.05 5.53 -3.16
N GLY A 73 4.85 6.82 -2.89
CA GLY A 73 4.11 7.75 -3.76
C GLY A 73 2.59 7.66 -3.57
N TRP A 74 2.14 7.24 -2.39
CA TRP A 74 0.73 7.08 -2.04
C TRP A 74 0.41 7.69 -0.67
N SER A 75 -0.81 8.21 -0.53
CA SER A 75 -1.33 8.70 0.75
C SER A 75 -2.56 7.89 1.16
N TRP A 76 -2.66 7.53 2.43
CA TRP A 76 -3.87 6.94 3.01
C TRP A 76 -4.85 8.08 3.25
N CYS A 77 -5.95 8.06 2.52
CA CYS A 77 -6.93 9.13 2.48
C CYS A 77 -8.25 8.67 3.11
N ARG A 78 -9.05 9.63 3.59
CA ARG A 78 -10.43 9.41 4.02
C ARG A 78 -11.38 10.30 3.22
N ASN A 79 -12.44 9.71 2.66
CA ASN A 79 -13.47 10.48 1.94
C ASN A 79 -14.58 11.00 2.88
N ALA A 80 -15.49 11.81 2.34
CA ALA A 80 -16.62 12.39 3.08
C ALA A 80 -17.57 11.35 3.72
N ASP A 81 -17.61 10.12 3.19
CA ASP A 81 -18.39 9.01 3.75
C ASP A 81 -17.66 8.27 4.90
N GLY A 82 -16.44 8.70 5.23
CA GLY A 82 -15.59 8.08 6.25
C GLY A 82 -14.90 6.80 5.79
N ARG A 83 -14.92 6.47 4.49
CA ARG A 83 -14.15 5.34 3.94
C ARG A 83 -12.69 5.73 3.79
N GLU A 84 -11.80 4.79 4.07
CA GLU A 84 -10.36 5.01 3.97
C GLU A 84 -9.68 4.05 3.00
N GLY A 85 -8.58 4.49 2.42
CA GLY A 85 -7.76 3.70 1.51
C GLY A 85 -6.67 4.54 0.83
N TRP A 86 -5.76 3.87 0.14
CA TRP A 86 -4.66 4.52 -0.58
C TRP A 86 -5.13 5.22 -1.85
N ILE A 87 -4.60 6.43 -2.08
CA ILE A 87 -4.69 7.18 -3.34
C ILE A 87 -3.28 7.60 -3.75
N PRO A 88 -2.89 7.46 -5.03
CA PRO A 88 -1.55 7.81 -5.46
C PRO A 88 -1.35 9.33 -5.52
N HIS A 89 -0.17 9.82 -5.14
CA HIS A 89 0.14 11.26 -5.11
C HIS A 89 -0.11 11.94 -6.46
N ARG A 90 0.12 11.22 -7.57
CA ARG A 90 -0.01 11.76 -8.92
C ARG A 90 -1.43 12.20 -9.30
N VAL A 91 -2.44 11.82 -8.52
CA VAL A 91 -3.84 12.27 -8.71
C VAL A 91 -4.35 13.17 -7.59
N LEU A 92 -3.49 13.51 -6.62
CA LEU A 92 -3.78 14.42 -5.53
C LEU A 92 -3.20 15.81 -5.80
N THR A 93 -3.91 16.84 -5.36
CA THR A 93 -3.44 18.23 -5.35
C THR A 93 -3.78 18.85 -4.01
N VAL A 94 -2.91 19.72 -3.52
CA VAL A 94 -3.18 20.52 -2.31
C VAL A 94 -3.96 21.77 -2.74
N GLU A 95 -5.06 22.06 -2.06
CA GLU A 95 -5.83 23.30 -2.22
C GLU A 95 -5.25 24.46 -1.38
#